data_AF-A0A2P8AZY8-F1
#
_entry.id   AF-A0A2P8AZY8-F1
#
_cell.length_a   1.000
_cell.length_b   1.000
_cell.length_c   1.000
_cell.angle_alpha   90.00
_cell.angle_beta   90.00
_cell.angle_gamma   90.00
#
_symmetry.space_group_name_H-M   'P 1'
#
loop_
_entity.id
_entity.type
_entity.pdbx_description
1 polymer ?
#
loop_
_entity_poly.entity_id
_entity_poly.type
_entity_poly.pdbx_seq_one_letter_code
_entity_poly.pdbx_strand_id
1 'polypeptide(L)'
;MTDVVGRTDPPERMCPSTPAANATVFLGMITPAGRVAYVTPAVPAEVALAAADHSDAPVESRFRLAGPCVTSSCGFWTGEHCGLGARMAASYAETAEPGEDQLPKCAIRRTCRWFAEQGPAACPACSHVVTDAR
;
A
#
# COMPACT_ATOMS: atom_id res chain seq x y z
N MET A 1 -34.19 12.35 13.47
CA MET A 1 -32.74 12.63 13.40
C MET A 1 -32.04 11.39 13.86
N THR A 2 -31.64 10.54 12.92
CA THR A 2 -30.98 9.26 13.17
C THR A 2 -29.52 9.51 13.54
N ASP A 3 -29.14 8.99 14.70
CA ASP A 3 -27.79 9.00 15.26
C ASP A 3 -26.88 8.13 14.37
N VAL A 4 -25.93 8.77 13.68
CA VAL A 4 -24.88 8.05 12.94
C VAL A 4 -23.84 7.66 13.97
N VAL A 5 -23.91 6.40 14.43
CA VAL A 5 -22.85 5.77 15.21
C VAL A 5 -21.58 5.79 14.36
N GLY A 6 -20.72 6.76 14.63
CA GLY A 6 -19.39 6.86 14.06
C GLY A 6 -18.61 5.62 14.45
N ARG A 7 -18.38 4.75 13.47
CA ARG A 7 -17.50 3.58 13.60
C ARG A 7 -16.10 4.10 13.92
N THR A 8 -15.73 4.09 15.20
CA THR A 8 -14.37 4.41 15.65
C THR A 8 -13.42 3.42 14.97
N ASP A 9 -12.48 3.92 14.18
CA ASP A 9 -11.51 3.09 13.48
C ASP A 9 -10.71 2.26 14.51
N PRO A 10 -10.64 0.93 14.36
CA PRO A 10 -9.77 0.09 15.19
C PRO A 10 -8.30 0.28 14.74
N PRO A 11 -7.29 -0.15 15.52
CA PRO A 11 -5.96 0.48 15.65
C PRO A 11 -5.37 0.95 14.33
N GLU A 12 -4.74 2.12 14.36
CA GLU A 12 -4.17 2.86 13.22
C GLU A 12 -3.72 1.93 12.08
N ARG A 13 -4.58 1.82 11.07
CA ARG A 13 -4.32 0.93 9.92
C ARG A 13 -3.15 1.49 9.12
N MET A 14 -2.32 0.60 8.59
CA MET A 14 -1.22 0.97 7.71
C MET A 14 -1.73 1.12 6.28
N CYS A 15 -1.44 2.25 5.64
CA CYS A 15 -1.61 2.43 4.20
C CYS A 15 -0.38 1.84 3.48
N PRO A 16 -0.55 0.93 2.49
CA PRO A 16 0.56 0.40 1.71
C PRO A 16 1.04 1.34 0.59
N SER A 17 0.54 2.58 0.56
CA SER A 17 0.77 3.56 -0.51
C SER A 17 1.02 4.94 0.07
N THR A 18 1.70 5.01 1.22
CA THR A 18 2.06 6.27 1.88
C THR A 18 3.22 6.94 1.15
N PRO A 19 3.15 8.26 0.85
CA PRO A 19 4.26 9.01 0.26
C PRO A 19 5.51 8.98 1.15
N ALA A 20 6.70 9.19 0.55
CA ALA A 20 7.97 9.11 1.28
C ALA A 20 8.02 10.01 2.52
N ALA A 21 7.45 11.21 2.43
CA ALA A 21 7.42 12.19 3.51
C ALA A 21 6.78 11.68 4.82
N ASN A 22 5.86 10.71 4.74
CA ASN A 22 5.11 10.19 5.89
C ASN A 22 5.29 8.67 6.07
N ALA A 23 6.18 8.05 5.31
CA ALA A 23 6.39 6.62 5.36
C ALA A 23 7.18 6.22 6.62
N THR A 24 6.76 5.13 7.26
CA THR A 24 7.46 4.55 8.42
C THR A 24 8.02 3.16 8.13
N VAL A 25 7.49 2.48 7.11
CA VAL A 25 7.91 1.14 6.71
C VAL A 25 8.27 1.10 5.24
N PHE A 26 9.43 0.53 4.93
CA PHE A 26 9.82 0.11 3.61
C PHE A 26 9.32 -1.32 3.36
N LEU A 27 8.44 -1.48 2.36
CA LEU A 27 7.87 -2.77 2.00
C LEU A 27 8.72 -3.53 0.99
N GLY A 28 9.43 -2.83 0.11
CA GLY A 28 10.23 -3.45 -0.93
C GLY A 28 10.57 -2.53 -2.10
N MET A 29 11.42 -3.02 -3.00
CA MET A 29 11.78 -2.31 -4.23
C MET A 29 10.86 -2.70 -5.38
N ILE A 30 10.54 -1.74 -6.23
CA ILE A 30 9.88 -1.96 -7.51
C ILE A 30 10.96 -2.44 -8.48
N THR A 31 10.76 -3.63 -9.03
CA THR A 31 11.65 -4.25 -10.00
C THR A 31 11.41 -3.68 -11.41
N PRO A 32 12.37 -3.84 -12.35
CA PRO A 32 12.17 -3.46 -13.75
C PRO A 32 10.95 -4.12 -14.42
N ALA A 33 10.49 -5.27 -13.89
CA ALA A 33 9.27 -5.93 -14.32
C ALA A 33 7.98 -5.28 -13.80
N GLY A 34 8.06 -4.14 -13.10
CA GLY A 34 6.91 -3.44 -12.53
C GLY A 34 6.28 -4.14 -11.34
N ARG A 35 7.03 -4.99 -10.64
CA ARG A 35 6.57 -5.73 -9.45
C ARG A 35 7.36 -5.39 -8.21
N VAL A 36 6.71 -5.38 -7.06
CA VAL A 36 7.35 -5.18 -5.76
C VAL A 36 8.08 -6.46 -5.31
N ALA A 37 9.40 -6.38 -5.18
CA ALA A 37 10.22 -7.31 -4.45
C ALA A 37 10.13 -7.01 -2.94
N TYR A 38 9.21 -7.69 -2.26
CA TYR A 38 8.95 -7.46 -0.83
C TYR A 38 10.13 -7.87 0.05
N VAL A 39 10.41 -7.05 1.05
CA VAL A 39 11.39 -7.32 2.10
C VAL A 39 10.67 -7.76 3.39
N THR A 40 11.13 -8.87 3.96
CA THR A 40 10.68 -9.36 5.27
C THR A 40 11.89 -9.83 6.08
N PRO A 41 12.04 -9.43 7.36
CA PRO A 41 11.11 -8.64 8.19
C PRO A 41 10.98 -7.16 7.77
N ALA A 42 10.09 -6.41 8.44
CA ALA A 42 9.89 -4.99 8.18
C ALA A 42 11.19 -4.20 8.30
N VAL A 43 11.44 -3.31 7.34
CA VAL A 43 12.57 -2.36 7.38
C VAL A 43 12.01 -0.96 7.62
N PRO A 44 12.60 -0.14 8.52
CA PRO A 44 12.21 1.25 8.68
C PRO A 44 12.36 2.04 7.38
N ALA A 45 11.39 2.89 7.05
CA ALA A 45 11.45 3.68 5.81
C ALA A 45 12.68 4.59 5.75
N GLU A 46 13.04 5.24 6.86
CA GLU A 46 14.22 6.12 6.97
C GLU A 46 15.52 5.45 6.52
N VAL A 47 15.71 4.15 6.80
CA VAL A 47 16.90 3.40 6.40
C VAL A 47 16.95 3.23 4.88
N ALA A 48 15.82 2.93 4.26
CA ALA A 48 15.74 2.80 2.80
C ALA A 48 15.86 4.16 2.10
N LEU A 49 15.24 5.20 2.65
CA LEU A 49 15.27 6.56 2.11
C LEU A 49 16.69 7.14 2.13
N ALA A 50 17.44 6.96 3.22
CA ALA A 50 18.83 7.39 3.29
C ALA A 50 19.73 6.74 2.22
N ALA A 51 19.40 5.51 1.80
CA ALA A 51 20.11 4.84 0.69
C ALA A 51 19.63 5.30 -0.70
N ALA A 52 18.42 5.88 -0.80
CA ALA A 52 17.82 6.33 -2.05
C ALA A 52 18.31 7.70 -2.52
N ASP A 53 18.83 8.53 -1.60
CA ASP A 53 19.35 9.89 -1.87
C ASP A 53 20.51 9.92 -2.88
N HIS A 54 21.03 8.74 -3.27
CA HIS A 54 22.10 8.59 -4.25
C HIS A 54 21.57 8.46 -5.70
N SER A 55 20.28 8.66 -5.96
CA SER A 55 19.62 8.44 -7.24
C SER A 55 18.72 9.62 -7.65
N ASP A 56 18.82 10.05 -8.90
CA ASP A 56 17.99 11.14 -9.47
C ASP A 56 16.51 10.74 -9.73
N ALA A 57 16.19 9.45 -9.72
CA ALA A 57 14.81 8.98 -9.90
C ALA A 57 13.96 9.19 -8.62
N PRO A 58 12.67 9.56 -8.76
CA PRO A 58 11.74 9.67 -7.63
C PRO A 58 11.75 8.42 -6.74
N VAL A 59 11.58 8.60 -5.44
CA VAL A 59 11.57 7.48 -4.49
C VAL A 59 10.38 6.57 -4.75
N GLU A 60 9.21 7.16 -4.98
CA GLU A 60 7.93 6.46 -5.16
C GLU A 60 7.88 5.60 -6.43
N SER A 61 8.74 5.89 -7.43
CA SER A 61 8.87 5.05 -8.62
C SER A 61 9.78 3.84 -8.40
N ARG A 62 10.56 3.84 -7.32
CA ARG A 62 11.52 2.79 -6.97
C ARG A 62 11.10 1.97 -5.77
N PHE A 63 10.41 2.56 -4.81
CA PHE A 63 10.11 1.94 -3.52
C PHE A 63 8.61 1.82 -3.28
N ARG A 64 8.22 0.69 -2.68
CA ARG A 64 6.91 0.53 -2.07
C ARG A 64 7.01 0.86 -0.59
N LEU A 65 6.30 1.90 -0.17
CA LEU A 65 6.37 2.46 1.17
C LEU A 65 5.01 2.37 1.87
N ALA A 66 5.05 2.27 3.19
CA ALA A 66 3.87 2.25 4.02
C ALA A 66 4.02 3.13 5.26
N GLY A 67 2.89 3.59 5.78
CA GLY A 67 2.79 4.39 6.99
C GLY A 67 1.35 4.45 7.49
N PRO A 68 1.06 5.25 8.52
CA PRO A 68 -0.29 5.45 9.00
C PRO A 68 -1.28 5.83 7.90
N CYS A 69 -2.47 5.22 7.92
CA CYS A 69 -3.55 5.57 7.00
C CYS A 69 -4.25 6.83 7.50
N VAL A 70 -4.14 7.90 6.73
CA VAL A 70 -4.72 9.22 7.07
C VAL A 70 -6.22 9.36 6.76
N THR A 71 -6.87 8.28 6.29
CA THR A 71 -8.32 8.19 6.03
C THR A 71 -8.90 9.43 5.33
N SER A 72 -9.73 10.23 5.98
CA SER A 72 -10.41 11.41 5.43
C SER A 72 -9.47 12.50 4.91
N SER A 73 -8.20 12.52 5.31
CA SER A 73 -7.19 13.42 4.74
C SER A 73 -6.52 12.86 3.47
N CYS A 74 -6.88 11.65 3.04
CA CYS A 74 -6.40 11.04 1.80
C CYS A 74 -7.34 11.38 0.64
N GLY A 75 -6.80 11.88 -0.47
CA GLY A 75 -7.59 12.18 -1.68
C GLY A 75 -8.26 10.97 -2.34
N PHE A 76 -7.91 9.74 -1.94
CA PHE A 76 -8.55 8.50 -2.39
C PHE A 76 -9.59 7.95 -1.42
N TRP A 77 -9.84 8.62 -0.30
CA TRP A 77 -10.85 8.18 0.67
C TRP A 77 -12.25 8.49 0.15
N THR A 78 -13.15 7.52 0.21
CA THR A 78 -14.52 7.65 -0.34
C THR A 78 -15.51 8.25 0.66
N GLY A 79 -15.06 8.54 1.88
CA GLY A 79 -15.91 8.88 3.03
C GLY A 79 -16.00 7.71 4.01
N GLU A 80 -15.98 6.47 3.52
CA GLU A 80 -16.18 5.28 4.36
C GLU A 80 -15.07 4.22 4.24
N HIS A 81 -14.35 4.18 3.11
CA HIS A 81 -13.33 3.17 2.83
C HIS A 81 -12.22 3.72 1.90
N CYS A 82 -11.15 2.94 1.71
CA CYS A 82 -10.08 3.28 0.79
C CYS A 82 -10.49 3.00 -0.66
N GLY A 83 -10.80 4.05 -1.41
CA GLY A 83 -11.16 3.95 -2.84
C GLY A 83 -10.01 3.47 -3.72
N LEU A 84 -8.76 3.82 -3.38
CA LEU A 84 -7.60 3.32 -4.13
C LEU A 84 -7.42 1.81 -3.96
N GLY A 85 -7.53 1.29 -2.73
CA GLY A 85 -7.43 -0.14 -2.45
C GLY A 85 -8.53 -0.94 -3.16
N ALA A 86 -9.76 -0.42 -3.11
CA ALA A 86 -10.90 -1.00 -3.83
C ALA A 86 -10.65 -1.05 -5.35
N ARG A 87 -10.23 0.08 -5.95
CA ARG A 87 -9.95 0.18 -7.38
C ARG A 87 -8.86 -0.80 -7.81
N MET A 88 -7.75 -0.87 -7.08
CA MET A 88 -6.64 -1.76 -7.44
C MET A 88 -7.03 -3.23 -7.36
N ALA A 89 -7.77 -3.63 -6.33
CA ALA A 89 -8.26 -4.99 -6.19
C ALA A 89 -9.20 -5.39 -7.34
N ALA A 90 -10.13 -4.49 -7.72
CA ALA A 90 -11.04 -4.71 -8.84
C ALA A 90 -10.29 -4.81 -10.18
N SER A 91 -9.41 -3.85 -10.49
CA SER A 91 -8.65 -3.84 -11.75
C SER A 91 -7.75 -5.07 -11.89
N TYR A 92 -7.13 -5.53 -10.80
CA TYR A 92 -6.31 -6.74 -10.86
C TYR A 92 -7.16 -8.00 -11.10
N ALA A 93 -8.36 -8.09 -10.52
CA ALA A 93 -9.24 -9.23 -10.73
C ALA A 93 -9.69 -9.39 -12.20
N GLU A 94 -9.79 -8.30 -12.94
CA GLU A 94 -10.11 -8.32 -14.39
C GLU A 94 -8.95 -8.83 -15.25
N THR A 95 -7.71 -8.71 -14.78
CA THR A 95 -6.49 -9.07 -15.53
C THR A 95 -5.75 -10.28 -14.97
N ALA A 96 -6.23 -10.85 -13.86
CA ALA A 96 -5.55 -11.93 -13.17
C ALA A 96 -5.63 -13.23 -13.97
N GLU A 97 -4.48 -13.84 -14.25
CA GLU A 97 -4.40 -15.17 -14.84
C GLU A 97 -4.67 -16.26 -13.77
N PRO A 98 -5.28 -17.40 -14.14
CA PRO A 98 -5.51 -18.50 -13.20
C PRO A 98 -4.18 -19.03 -12.62
N GLY A 99 -4.06 -19.07 -11.29
CA GLY A 99 -2.92 -19.68 -10.59
C GLY A 99 -2.02 -18.72 -9.81
N GLU A 100 -2.31 -17.41 -9.76
CA GLU A 100 -1.56 -16.43 -8.96
C GLU A 100 -2.07 -16.30 -7.51
N ASP A 101 -2.31 -17.43 -6.84
CA ASP A 101 -2.97 -17.48 -5.52
C ASP A 101 -2.03 -17.19 -4.33
N GLN A 102 -0.72 -17.08 -4.58
CA GLN A 102 0.24 -16.93 -3.49
C GLN A 102 0.36 -15.47 -3.05
N LEU A 103 -0.09 -15.20 -1.82
CA LEU A 103 0.02 -13.88 -1.22
C LEU A 103 1.49 -13.50 -0.98
N PRO A 104 1.92 -12.25 -1.31
CA PRO A 104 3.29 -11.80 -1.05
C PRO A 104 3.67 -11.89 0.43
N LYS A 105 4.96 -11.99 0.77
CA LYS A 105 5.40 -11.86 2.16
C LYS A 105 5.39 -10.38 2.56
N CYS A 106 4.23 -9.83 2.91
CA CYS A 106 4.06 -8.41 3.23
C CYS A 106 4.11 -8.17 4.74
N ALA A 107 5.04 -7.31 5.18
CA ALA A 107 5.31 -7.04 6.58
C ALA A 107 4.14 -6.38 7.35
N ILE A 108 3.25 -5.66 6.65
CA ILE A 108 2.13 -4.94 7.25
C ILE A 108 0.79 -5.66 7.10
N ARG A 109 0.71 -6.88 6.53
CA ARG A 109 -0.56 -7.52 6.17
C ARG A 109 -1.63 -7.47 7.28
N ARG A 110 -1.22 -7.74 8.53
CA ARG A 110 -2.14 -7.75 9.69
C ARG A 110 -2.74 -6.39 10.02
N THR A 111 -2.04 -5.30 9.70
CA THR A 111 -2.46 -3.92 9.96
C THR A 111 -2.84 -3.15 8.71
N CYS A 112 -2.71 -3.75 7.52
CA CYS A 112 -2.91 -3.10 6.22
C CYS A 112 -4.38 -2.74 5.99
N ARG A 113 -4.65 -1.48 5.65
CA ARG A 113 -5.99 -0.97 5.29
C ARG A 113 -6.58 -1.70 4.08
N TRP A 114 -5.80 -1.88 3.01
CA TRP A 114 -6.29 -2.54 1.79
C TRP A 114 -6.67 -4.00 2.05
N PHE A 115 -5.85 -4.75 2.79
CA PHE A 115 -6.18 -6.13 3.17
C PHE A 115 -7.38 -6.19 4.11
N ALA A 116 -7.49 -5.25 5.06
CA ALA A 116 -8.60 -5.22 6.00
C ALA A 116 -9.96 -4.99 5.31
N GLU A 117 -9.98 -4.19 4.24
CA GLU A 117 -11.21 -3.83 3.52
C GLU A 117 -11.53 -4.77 2.36
N GLN A 118 -10.52 -5.20 1.60
CA GLN A 118 -10.69 -5.97 0.36
C GLN A 118 -10.22 -7.42 0.47
N GLY A 119 -9.71 -7.82 1.63
CA GLY A 119 -9.24 -9.17 1.89
C GLY A 119 -7.98 -9.56 1.10
N PRO A 120 -7.76 -10.87 0.89
CA PRO A 120 -6.59 -11.40 0.18
C PRO A 120 -6.41 -10.86 -1.24
N ALA A 121 -7.50 -10.53 -1.95
CA ALA A 121 -7.49 -10.05 -3.32
C ALA A 121 -6.71 -8.72 -3.50
N ALA A 122 -6.62 -7.89 -2.46
CA ALA A 122 -5.81 -6.67 -2.51
C ALA A 122 -4.29 -6.92 -2.53
N CYS A 123 -3.82 -8.07 -2.03
CA CYS A 123 -2.38 -8.30 -1.86
C CYS A 123 -1.65 -8.47 -3.20
N PRO A 124 -2.12 -9.32 -4.15
CA PRO A 124 -1.52 -9.40 -5.46
C PRO A 124 -1.57 -8.05 -6.18
N ALA A 125 -2.73 -7.38 -6.21
CA ALA A 125 -2.88 -6.05 -6.81
C ALA A 125 -1.85 -5.03 -6.28
N CYS A 126 -1.65 -4.99 -4.97
CA CYS A 126 -0.67 -4.12 -4.30
C CYS A 126 0.77 -4.33 -4.80
N SER A 127 1.11 -5.55 -5.24
CA SER A 127 2.44 -5.86 -5.75
C SER A 127 2.71 -5.32 -7.16
N HIS A 128 1.67 -4.89 -7.88
CA HIS A 128 1.76 -4.33 -9.24
C HIS A 128 1.62 -2.80 -9.27
N VAL A 129 1.45 -2.16 -8.11
CA VAL A 129 1.34 -0.69 -8.05
C VAL A 129 2.72 -0.06 -8.18
N VAL A 130 2.92 0.64 -9.29
CA VAL A 130 4.07 1.50 -9.56
C VAL A 130 3.59 2.93 -9.66
N THR A 131 4.14 3.83 -8.84
CA THR A 131 3.78 5.25 -8.86
C THR A 131 4.78 6.00 -9.72
N ASP A 132 4.36 6.48 -10.89
CA ASP A 132 5.14 7.48 -11.65
C ASP A 132 4.87 8.86 -11.02
N ALA A 133 5.69 9.24 -10.04
CA ALA A 133 5.67 10.60 -9.51
C ALA A 133 6.47 11.49 -10.47
N ARG A 134 5.83 11.94 -11.56
CA ARG A 134 6.32 13.06 -12.37
C ARG A 134 5.95 14.39 -11.75
#